data_AF-A0A8X6NNV8-F1
#
_entry.id   AF-A0A8X6NNV8-F1
#
_cell.length_a   1.000
_cell.length_b   1.000
_cell.length_c   1.000
_cell.angle_alpha   90.00
_cell.angle_beta   90.00
_cell.angle_gamma   90.00
#
_symmetry.space_group_name_H-M   'P 1'
#
loop_
_entity.id
_entity.type
_entity.pdbx_description
1 polymer ?
#
loop_
_entity_poly.entity_id
_entity_poly.type
_entity_poly.pdbx_seq_one_letter_code
_entity_poly.pdbx_strand_id
1 'polypeptide(L)'
;VVRRPYVFVYKNEKDPVERGMINLATAQVEYSEDQEAMLKVPNTFSVVTKHRGFLLQTLGDKEVYEWLYAINPLLAGQIRSKLSRRRPISATT
;
A
#
# COMPACT_ATOMS: atom_id res chain seq x y z
N VAL A 1 6.38 9.32 -5.61
CA VAL A 1 6.04 10.51 -4.78
C VAL A 1 4.53 10.65 -4.66
N VAL A 2 3.99 10.82 -3.45
CA VAL A 2 2.55 11.06 -3.24
C VAL A 2 2.28 12.56 -3.17
N ARG A 3 1.45 13.08 -4.06
CA ARG A 3 0.96 14.46 -4.08
C ARG A 3 -0.55 14.42 -4.31
N ARG A 4 -1.33 14.30 -3.24
CA ARG A 4 -2.76 14.00 -3.33
C ARG A 4 -3.49 15.00 -4.25
N PRO A 5 -4.39 14.51 -5.14
CA PRO A 5 -4.88 13.13 -5.24
C PRO A 5 -4.03 12.21 -6.15
N TYR A 6 -2.79 12.56 -6.49
CA TYR A 6 -1.98 11.78 -7.44
C TYR A 6 -0.77 11.09 -6.80
N VAL A 7 -0.33 10.00 -7.43
CA VAL A 7 0.99 9.38 -7.19
C VAL A 7 1.80 9.49 -8.48
N PHE A 8 3.00 10.03 -8.37
CA PHE A 8 3.95 10.18 -9.47
C PHE A 8 5.08 9.15 -9.34
N VAL A 9 5.41 8.51 -10.46
CA VAL A 9 6.43 7.46 -10.56
C VAL A 9 7.62 7.97 -11.37
N TYR A 10 8.81 7.78 -10.82
CA TYR A 10 10.10 8.16 -11.39
C TYR A 10 11.02 6.93 -11.40
N LYS A 11 12.08 6.91 -12.23
CA LYS A 11 13.01 5.76 -12.24
C LYS A 11 13.82 5.65 -10.95
N ASN A 12 14.16 6.79 -10.36
CA ASN A 12 14.89 6.93 -9.10
C ASN A 12 14.71 8.38 -8.58
N GLU A 13 15.26 8.68 -7.41
CA GLU A 13 15.09 9.98 -6.73
C GLU A 13 15.64 11.18 -7.52
N LYS A 14 16.65 10.98 -8.36
CA LYS A 14 17.30 12.04 -9.14
C LYS A 14 16.78 12.11 -10.58
N ASP A 15 15.84 11.25 -10.98
CA ASP A 15 15.26 11.25 -12.32
C ASP A 15 14.30 12.44 -12.45
N PRO A 16 14.60 13.45 -13.30
CA PRO A 16 13.71 14.60 -13.48
C PRO A 16 12.45 14.23 -14.28
N VAL A 17 12.40 13.05 -14.89
CA VAL A 17 11.32 12.65 -15.81
C VAL A 17 10.22 11.88 -15.08
N GLU A 18 8.99 12.40 -15.15
CA GLU A 18 7.78 11.71 -14.73
C GLU A 18 7.45 10.57 -15.70
N ARG A 19 7.44 9.32 -15.21
CA ARG A 19 7.20 8.12 -16.03
C ARG A 19 5.80 7.56 -15.89
N GLY A 20 5.11 7.93 -14.82
CA GLY A 20 3.75 7.48 -14.56
C GLY A 20 3.06 8.38 -13.57
N MET A 21 1.74 8.46 -13.72
CA MET A 21 0.85 9.16 -12.81
C MET A 21 -0.35 8.27 -12.54
N ILE A 22 -0.71 8.13 -11.26
CA ILE A 22 -1.89 7.39 -10.81
C ILE A 22 -2.83 8.39 -10.12
N ASN A 23 -4.08 8.46 -10.58
CA ASN A 23 -5.12 9.25 -9.93
C ASN A 23 -5.77 8.45 -8.80
N LEU A 24 -5.45 8.79 -7.56
CA LEU A 24 -6.00 8.13 -6.37
C LEU A 24 -7.46 8.46 -6.10
N ALA A 25 -8.00 9.55 -6.66
CA ALA A 25 -9.41 9.89 -6.48
C ALA A 25 -10.35 8.85 -7.12
N THR A 26 -9.87 8.11 -8.12
CA THR A 26 -10.63 7.08 -8.84
C THR A 26 -10.02 5.69 -8.74
N ALA A 27 -8.84 5.56 -8.12
CA ALA A 27 -8.21 4.28 -7.90
C ALA A 27 -8.75 3.58 -6.65
N GLN A 28 -8.83 2.25 -6.73
CA GLN A 28 -9.02 1.38 -5.59
C GLN A 28 -7.65 0.95 -5.05
N VAL A 29 -7.53 0.89 -3.74
CA VAL A 29 -6.30 0.48 -3.07
C VAL A 29 -6.63 -0.77 -2.28
N GLU A 30 -5.83 -1.81 -2.45
CA GLU A 30 -6.06 -3.12 -1.86
C GLU A 30 -4.80 -3.63 -1.19
N TYR A 31 -4.98 -4.28 -0.04
CA TYR A 31 -3.92 -4.95 0.70
C TYR A 31 -4.50 -6.23 1.32
N SER A 32 -3.81 -7.35 1.16
CA SER A 32 -4.22 -8.65 1.68
C SER A 32 -3.00 -9.52 2.00
N GLU A 33 -2.87 -9.94 3.26
CA GLU A 33 -1.82 -10.86 3.72
C GLU A 33 -1.91 -12.21 2.99
N ASP A 34 -3.13 -12.68 2.69
CA ASP A 34 -3.36 -13.93 1.98
C ASP A 34 -2.89 -13.84 0.52
N GLN A 35 -3.12 -12.68 -0.12
CA GLN A 35 -2.66 -12.43 -1.49
C GLN A 35 -1.13 -12.36 -1.53
N GLU A 36 -0.51 -11.68 -0.57
CA GLU A 36 0.94 -11.58 -0.43
C GLU A 36 1.58 -12.96 -0.30
N ALA A 37 1.03 -13.81 0.58
CA ALA A 37 1.47 -15.19 0.77
C ALA A 37 1.33 -16.05 -0.50
N MET A 38 0.23 -15.88 -1.24
CA MET A 38 -0.01 -16.58 -2.50
C MET A 38 0.96 -16.15 -3.61
N LEU A 39 1.21 -14.84 -3.74
CA LEU A 39 2.12 -14.29 -4.74
C LEU A 39 3.59 -14.57 -4.42
N LYS A 40 3.91 -14.89 -3.15
CA LYS A 40 5.28 -15.02 -2.64
C LYS A 40 6.13 -13.75 -2.86
N VAL A 41 5.45 -12.60 -2.93
CA VAL A 41 6.10 -11.29 -3.07
C VAL A 41 5.74 -10.50 -1.82
N PRO A 42 6.65 -10.43 -0.83
CA PRO A 42 6.36 -9.76 0.42
C PRO A 42 6.27 -8.26 0.21
N ASN A 43 5.65 -7.57 1.17
CA ASN A 43 5.63 -6.12 1.29
C ASN A 43 4.92 -5.44 0.12
N THR A 44 3.80 -6.03 -0.32
CA THR A 44 3.06 -5.57 -1.50
C THR A 44 1.68 -5.02 -1.16
N PHE A 45 1.24 -4.09 -2.01
CA PHE A 45 -0.15 -3.65 -2.07
C PHE A 45 -0.49 -3.31 -3.52
N SER A 46 -1.79 -3.31 -3.83
CA SER A 46 -2.27 -3.05 -5.19
C SER A 46 -2.97 -1.70 -5.28
N VAL A 47 -2.77 -1.01 -6.39
CA VAL A 47 -3.52 0.19 -6.77
C VAL A 47 -4.16 -0.05 -8.13
N VAL A 48 -5.48 -0.10 -8.18
CA VAL A 48 -6.26 -0.45 -9.36
C VAL A 48 -7.02 0.77 -9.84
N THR A 49 -6.69 1.22 -11.04
CA THR A 49 -7.45 2.25 -11.77
C THR A 49 -8.41 1.58 -12.75
N LYS A 50 -9.29 2.36 -13.38
CA LYS A 50 -10.22 1.87 -14.42
C LYS A 50 -9.54 1.06 -15.54
N HIS A 51 -8.29 1.39 -15.88
CA HIS A 51 -7.61 0.83 -17.06
C HIS A 51 -6.34 0.05 -16.74
N ARG A 52 -5.83 0.13 -15.50
CA ARG A 52 -4.53 -0.42 -15.11
C ARG A 52 -4.55 -0.87 -13.66
N GLY A 53 -4.01 -2.05 -13.39
CA GLY A 53 -3.63 -2.49 -12.05
C GLY A 53 -2.13 -2.32 -11.85
N PHE A 54 -1.74 -1.79 -10.70
CA PHE A 54 -0.35 -1.66 -10.28
C PHE A 54 -0.14 -2.51 -9.04
N LEU A 55 0.79 -3.45 -9.09
CA LEU A 55 1.32 -4.12 -7.91
C LEU A 55 2.56 -3.36 -7.47
N LEU A 56 2.55 -2.83 -6.25
CA LEU A 56 3.64 -2.04 -5.70
C LEU A 56 4.29 -2.84 -4.57
N GLN A 57 5.60 -2.98 -4.64
CA GLN A 57 6.42 -3.61 -3.61
C GLN A 57 7.28 -2.55 -2.93
N THR A 58 7.29 -2.57 -1.59
CA THR A 58 8.17 -1.73 -0.78
C THR A 58 9.42 -2.50 -0.35
N LEU A 59 10.46 -1.78 0.10
CA LEU A 59 11.73 -2.42 0.45
C LEU A 59 11.69 -3.07 1.84
N GLY A 60 10.80 -2.61 2.72
CA GLY A 60 10.68 -3.15 4.07
C GLY A 60 9.24 -3.24 4.58
N ASP A 61 9.02 -4.15 5.52
CA ASP A 61 7.69 -4.54 6.02
C ASP A 61 6.92 -3.38 6.67
N LYS A 62 7.64 -2.43 7.27
CA LYS A 62 7.05 -1.25 7.90
C LYS A 62 6.64 -0.19 6.88
N GLU A 63 7.30 -0.14 5.73
CA GLU A 63 7.08 0.90 4.71
C GLU A 63 5.72 0.74 4.04
N VAL A 64 5.23 -0.50 3.85
CA VAL A 64 3.90 -0.76 3.27
C VAL A 64 2.84 0.06 3.98
N TYR A 65 2.84 0.06 5.32
CA TYR A 65 1.84 0.78 6.10
C TYR A 65 1.99 2.30 5.96
N GLU A 66 3.21 2.82 5.93
CA GLU A 66 3.46 4.26 5.71
C GLU A 66 2.92 4.71 4.34
N TRP A 67 3.15 3.91 3.30
CA TRP A 67 2.58 4.14 1.97
C TRP A 67 1.06 4.05 1.95
N LEU A 68 0.48 3.04 2.61
CA LEU A 68 -0.97 2.92 2.75
C LEU A 68 -1.57 4.14 3.48
N TYR A 69 -0.93 4.64 4.54
CA TYR A 69 -1.37 5.86 5.23
C TYR A 69 -1.29 7.10 4.32
N ALA A 70 -0.22 7.22 3.53
CA ALA A 70 -0.05 8.32 2.58
C ALA A 70 -1.07 8.28 1.43
N ILE A 71 -1.49 7.09 1.00
CA ILE A 71 -2.37 6.88 -0.17
C ILE A 71 -3.85 6.78 0.25
N ASN A 72 -4.19 5.87 1.17
CA ASN A 72 -5.54 5.60 1.64
C ASN A 72 -5.55 5.42 3.18
N PRO A 73 -5.69 6.52 3.95
CA PRO A 73 -5.58 6.47 5.40
C PRO A 73 -6.73 5.68 6.06
N LEU A 74 -7.89 5.57 5.40
CA LEU A 74 -9.01 4.78 5.90
C LEU A 74 -8.68 3.29 5.85
N LEU A 75 -8.20 2.80 4.70
CA LEU A 75 -7.76 1.41 4.56
C LEU A 75 -6.66 1.07 5.57
N ALA A 76 -5.66 1.94 5.70
CA ALA A 76 -4.57 1.77 6.68
C ALA A 76 -5.12 1.64 8.11
N GLY A 77 -6.08 2.49 8.49
CA GLY A 77 -6.76 2.42 9.77
C GLY A 77 -7.56 1.13 9.98
N GLN A 78 -8.26 0.65 8.95
CA GLN A 78 -9.01 -0.60 8.99
C GLN A 78 -8.10 -1.82 9.19
N ILE A 79 -6.97 -1.89 8.48
CA ILE A 79 -5.98 -2.96 8.63
C ILE A 79 -5.40 -2.94 10.04
N ARG A 80 -4.95 -1.77 10.52
CA ARG A 80 -4.42 -1.61 11.89
C ARG A 80 -5.43 -2.03 12.96
N SER A 81 -6.70 -1.69 12.79
CA SER A 81 -7.78 -2.12 13.70
C SER A 81 -8.00 -3.64 13.67
N LYS A 82 -7.96 -4.28 12.50
CA LYS A 82 -8.07 -5.75 12.38
C LYS A 82 -6.89 -6.45 13.04
N LEU A 83 -5.67 -6.00 12.80
CA LEU A 83 -4.45 -6.57 13.39
C LEU A 83 -4.43 -6.42 14.91
N SER A 84 -4.86 -5.27 15.44
CA SER A 84 -4.96 -5.07 16.89
C SER A 84 -5.95 -6.03 17.56
N ARG A 85 -7.04 -6.40 16.87
CA ARG A 85 -8.04 -7.36 17.37
C ARG A 85 -7.57 -8.82 17.31
N ARG A 86 -6.63 -9.14 16.42
CA ARG A 86 -6.05 -10.49 16.29
C ARG A 86 -4.98 -10.80 17.34
N ARG A 87 -4.49 -9.80 18.09
CA ARG A 87 -3.57 -10.07 19.20
C ARG A 87 -4.29 -10.97 20.21
N PRO A 88 -3.82 -12.21 20.43
CA PRO A 88 -4.35 -13.00 21.52
C PRO A 88 -4.12 -12.19 22.79
N ILE A 89 -5.15 -12.09 23.62
CA ILE A 89 -4.98 -11.64 25.00
C ILE A 89 -3.96 -12.62 25.55
N SER A 90 -2.72 -12.16 25.73
CA SER A 90 -1.74 -12.91 26.50
C SER A 90 -2.37 -13.09 27.86
N ALA A 91 -2.91 -14.29 28.09
CA ALA A 91 -3.47 -14.69 29.36
C ALA A 91 -2.33 -14.60 30.36
N THR A 92 -2.30 -13.51 31.11
CA THR A 92 -1.46 -13.35 32.28
C THR A 92 -1.89 -14.45 33.25
N THR A 93 -1.08 -15.51 33.35
CA THR A 93 -1.11 -16.45 34.47
C THR A 93 -0.06 -16.00 35.46
#